data_AF-A0A453JCX6-F1
#
_entry.id   AF-A0A453JCX6-F1
#
_cell.length_a   1.000
_cell.length_b   1.000
_cell.length_c   1.000
_cell.angle_alpha   90.00
_cell.angle_beta   90.00
_cell.angle_gamma   90.00
#
_symmetry.space_group_name_H-M   'P 1'
#
loop_
_entity.id
_entity.type
_entity.pdbx_description
1 polymer ?
#
loop_
_entity_poly.entity_id
_entity_poly.type
_entity_poly.pdbx_seq_one_letter_code
_entity_poly.pdbx_strand_id
1 'polypeptide(L)' 'FVTHFTGCNPCGGRPNEIYSNESCAEGMRRALNLADDQVLRAYGFRHAGPLKDDVRPLLV' A
#
# COMPACT_ATOMS: atom_id res chain seq x y z
N PHE A 1 -0.86 6.86 -14.12
CA PHE A 1 -2.01 6.53 -13.24
C PHE A 1 -1.63 6.89 -11.80
N VAL A 2 -2.56 7.35 -10.97
CA VAL A 2 -2.31 7.77 -9.58
C VAL A 2 -3.42 7.27 -8.68
N THR A 3 -3.05 6.69 -7.54
CA THR A 3 -3.97 6.41 -6.42
C THR A 3 -3.83 7.52 -5.38
N HIS A 4 -4.88 8.32 -5.20
CA HIS A 4 -4.86 9.47 -4.31
C HIS A 4 -5.83 9.27 -3.13
N PHE A 5 -5.30 9.29 -1.90
CA PHE A 5 -6.05 9.05 -0.64
C PHE A 5 -6.67 10.33 -0.09
N THR A 6 -7.55 10.95 -0.89
CA THR A 6 -8.23 12.20 -0.51
C THR A 6 -9.05 12.00 0.76
N GLY A 7 -8.86 12.87 1.75
CA GLY A 7 -9.62 12.83 3.00
C GLY A 7 -9.06 11.90 4.08
N CYS A 8 -8.01 11.12 3.80
CA CYS A 8 -7.36 10.27 4.81
C CYS A 8 -6.50 11.08 5.80
N ASN A 9 -5.84 12.14 5.33
CA ASN A 9 -5.09 13.11 6.16
C ASN A 9 -4.19 12.49 7.26
N PRO A 10 -3.30 11.53 6.95
CA PRO A 10 -2.59 10.75 7.97
C PRO A 10 -1.60 11.55 8.83
N CYS A 11 -1.16 12.72 8.38
CA CYS A 11 -0.14 13.54 9.05
C CYS A 11 -0.70 14.63 10.00
N GLY A 12 -1.98 14.55 10.39
CA GLY A 12 -2.55 15.46 11.41
C GLY A 12 -3.57 16.48 10.90
N GLY A 13 -4.07 16.33 9.67
CA GLY A 13 -5.30 17.03 9.26
C GLY A 13 -6.54 16.36 9.87
N ARG A 14 -7.72 16.98 9.77
CA ARG A 14 -8.98 16.33 10.17
C ARG A 14 -9.35 15.27 9.12
N PRO A 15 -9.35 13.97 9.44
CA PRO A 15 -9.79 12.95 8.48
C PRO A 15 -11.27 13.14 8.17
N ASN A 16 -11.67 12.77 6.95
CA ASN A 16 -13.09 12.71 6.62
C ASN A 16 -13.72 11.57 7.43
N GLU A 17 -14.81 11.87 8.15
CA GLU A 17 -15.47 10.96 9.09
C GLU A 17 -16.04 9.70 8.40
N ILE A 18 -16.21 9.73 7.08
CA ILE A 18 -16.63 8.55 6.29
C ILE A 18 -15.54 7.48 6.15
N TYR A 19 -14.27 7.83 6.40
CA TYR A 19 -13.15 6.91 6.32
C TYR A 19 -12.55 6.69 7.70
N SER A 20 -12.41 5.44 8.12
CA SER A 20 -11.67 5.11 9.33
C SER A 20 -10.16 5.24 9.08
N ASN A 21 -9.41 5.62 10.11
CA ASN A 21 -7.95 5.67 10.04
C ASN A 21 -7.35 4.31 9.60
N GLU A 22 -7.94 3.21 10.06
CA GLU A 22 -7.55 1.85 9.66
C GLU A 22 -7.78 1.61 8.16
N SER A 23 -8.96 1.93 7.63
CA SER A 23 -9.26 1.75 6.21
C SER A 23 -8.34 2.57 5.31
N CYS A 24 -8.00 3.80 5.73
CA CYS A 24 -7.04 4.64 5.05
C CYS A 24 -5.62 4.03 5.09
N ALA A 25 -5.15 3.61 6.27
CA ALA A 25 -3.84 3.01 6.43
C ALA A 25 -3.69 1.72 5.62
N GLU A 26 -4.67 0.83 5.68
CA GLU A 26 -4.69 -0.39 4.88
C GLU A 26 -4.73 -0.10 3.38
N GLY A 27 -5.57 0.84 2.96
CA GLY A 27 -5.66 1.26 1.56
C GLY A 27 -4.31 1.76 1.05
N MET A 28 -3.65 2.64 1.81
CA MET A 28 -2.33 3.18 1.48
C MET A 28 -1.28 2.07 1.36
N ARG A 29 -1.26 1.13 2.32
CA ARG A 29 -0.33 0.01 2.31
C ARG A 29 -0.55 -0.93 1.12
N ARG A 30 -1.81 -1.25 0.78
CA ARG A 30 -2.13 -2.05 -0.42
C ARG A 30 -1.69 -1.37 -1.70
N ALA A 31 -1.96 -0.07 -1.84
CA ALA A 31 -1.57 0.68 -3.02
C ALA A 31 -0.03 0.77 -3.15
N LEU A 32 0.66 0.99 -2.03
CA LEU A 32 2.12 1.01 -2.01
C LEU A 32 2.70 -0.36 -2.40
N ASN A 33 2.27 -1.45 -1.77
CA ASN A 33 2.80 -2.78 -2.07
C ASN A 33 2.49 -3.21 -3.51
N LEU A 34 1.35 -2.80 -4.08
CA LEU A 34 1.03 -3.03 -5.49
C LEU A 34 1.97 -2.28 -6.44
N ALA A 35 2.35 -1.04 -6.10
CA ALA A 35 3.32 -0.28 -6.87
C ALA A 35 4.74 -0.85 -6.71
N ASP A 36 5.11 -1.21 -5.48
CA ASP A 36 6.43 -1.73 -5.14
C ASP A 36 6.67 -3.12 -5.75
N ASP A 37 5.64 -3.98 -5.85
CA ASP A 37 5.72 -5.25 -6.58
C ASP A 37 6.15 -5.08 -8.05
N GLN A 38 5.82 -3.95 -8.68
CA GLN A 38 6.25 -3.69 -10.06
C GLN A 38 7.77 -3.45 -10.14
N VAL A 39 8.36 -2.89 -9.08
CA VAL A 39 9.81 -2.68 -8.94
C VAL A 39 10.49 -3.98 -8.50
N LEU A 40 10.01 -4.61 -7.43
CA LEU A 40 10.59 -5.82 -6.84
C LEU A 40 10.68 -6.99 -7.82
N ARG A 41 9.71 -7.11 -8.75
CA ARG A 41 9.72 -8.15 -9.79
C ARG A 41 10.95 -8.08 -10.69
N ALA A 42 11.51 -6.89 -10.92
CA ALA A 42 12.75 -6.74 -11.69
C ALA A 42 13.96 -7.36 -10.98
N TYR A 43 13.85 -7.60 -9.67
CA TYR A 43 14.89 -8.18 -8.82
C TYR A 43 14.55 -9.61 -8.35
N GLY A 44 13.47 -10.21 -8.87
CA GLY A 44 13.07 -11.57 -8.50
C GLY A 44 12.33 -11.67 -7.17
N PHE A 45 11.69 -10.59 -6.70
CA PHE A 45 10.90 -10.59 -5.46
C PHE A 45 9.46 -10.09 -5.68
N ARG A 46 8.61 -10.33 -4.68
CA ARG A 46 7.29 -9.74 -4.51
C ARG A 46 6.90 -9.69 -3.04
N HIS A 47 6.01 -8.81 -2.66
CA HIS A 47 5.32 -8.84 -1.37
C HIS A 47 4.60 -10.17 -1.16
N ALA A 48 4.62 -10.67 0.07
CA ALA A 48 3.95 -11.91 0.48
C ALA A 48 2.42 -11.80 0.38
N GLY A 49 1.89 -10.58 0.41
CA GLY A 49 0.48 -10.27 0.21
C GLY A 49 0.20 -8.76 0.28
N PRO A 50 -1.04 -8.33 0.00
CA PRO A 50 -1.36 -6.90 -0.15
C PRO A 50 -1.15 -6.03 1.10
N LEU A 51 -1.12 -6.62 2.31
CA LEU A 51 -0.90 -5.92 3.58
C LEU A 51 0.33 -6.42 4.34
N LYS A 52 1.15 -7.25 3.69
CA LYS A 52 2.36 -7.83 4.28
C LYS A 52 3.56 -7.03 3.80
N ASP A 53 4.41 -6.61 4.74
CA ASP A 53 5.67 -5.94 4.41
C ASP A 53 6.78 -6.93 4.03
N ASP A 54 6.60 -8.21 4.41
CA ASP A 54 7.54 -9.26 4.07
C ASP A 54 7.54 -9.49 2.55
N VAL A 55 8.73 -9.51 1.96
CA VAL A 55 8.94 -9.90 0.56
C VAL A 55 9.37 -11.37 0.48
N ARG A 56 9.02 -12.01 -0.64
CA ARG A 56 9.37 -13.40 -0.95
C ARG A 56 9.98 -13.47 -2.34
N PRO A 57 10.93 -14.39 -2.57
CA PRO A 57 11.45 -14.64 -3.89
C PRO A 57 10.34 -15.14 -4.81
N LEU A 58 10.38 -14.70 -6.06
CA LEU A 58 9.64 -15.31 -7.15
C LEU A 58 10.34 -16.63 -7.45
N LEU A 59 9.64 -17.75 -7.24
CA LEU A 59 10.13 -19.05 -7.69
C LEU A 59 10.31 -18.96 -9.20
N VAL A 60 11.55 -19.06 -9.65
CA VAL A 60 11.94 -19.16 -11.07
C VAL A 60 11.73 -20.60 -11.51
#